data_AF-A0A512H407-F1
#
_entry.id   AF-A0A512H407-F1
#
_cell.length_a   1.000
_cell.length_b   1.000
_cell.length_c   1.000
_cell.angle_alpha   90.00
_cell.angle_beta   90.00
_cell.angle_gamma   90.00
#
_symmetry.space_group_name_H-M   'P 1'
#
loop_
_entity.id
_entity.type
_entity.pdbx_description
1 polymer ?
#
loop_
_entity_poly.entity_id
_entity_poly.type
_entity_poly.pdbx_seq_one_letter_code
_entity_poly.pdbx_strand_id
1 'polypeptide(L)' 'MHGDWGEHSAMTHHNAFIIEVAGRSAGIVVAERGGFTFFASDWTFKDMDRRIYRRVDHAERAARRVLAARGAPA' A
#
# COMPACT_ATOMS: atom_id res chain seq x y z
N MET A 1 -17.35 -29.24 -33.37
CA MET A 1 -16.44 -28.09 -33.20
C MET A 1 -16.54 -27.65 -31.74
N HIS A 2 -15.67 -28.17 -30.88
CA HIS A 2 -15.66 -27.82 -29.45
C HIS A 2 -14.80 -26.56 -29.28
N GLY A 3 -15.43 -25.46 -28.88
CA GLY A 3 -14.74 -24.25 -28.46
C GLY A 3 -14.20 -24.45 -27.05
N ASP A 4 -13.02 -25.04 -26.94
CA ASP A 4 -12.20 -24.96 -25.73
C ASP A 4 -11.51 -23.60 -25.73
N TRP A 5 -12.14 -22.59 -25.14
CA TRP A 5 -11.48 -21.34 -24.75
C TRP A 5 -10.96 -21.51 -23.32
N GLY A 6 -10.14 -22.53 -23.12
CA GLY A 6 -9.56 -22.91 -21.84
C GLY A 6 -8.24 -22.20 -21.58
N GLU A 7 -8.24 -20.88 -21.45
CA GLU A 7 -7.22 -20.23 -20.62
C GLU A 7 -7.77 -18.90 -20.11
N HIS A 8 -8.56 -18.98 -19.03
CA HIS A 8 -8.59 -17.89 -18.08
C HIS A 8 -7.15 -17.80 -17.55
N SER A 9 -6.29 -17.04 -18.21
CA SER A 9 -5.05 -16.54 -17.60
C SER A 9 -5.47 -16.10 -16.21
N ALA A 10 -5.03 -16.84 -15.20
CA ALA A 10 -5.22 -16.47 -13.81
C ALA A 10 -4.39 -15.22 -13.60
N MET A 11 -4.91 -14.09 -14.08
CA MET A 11 -4.33 -12.77 -13.96
C MET A 11 -4.20 -12.60 -12.46
N THR A 12 -2.97 -12.67 -11.99
CA THR A 12 -2.69 -12.60 -10.56
C THR A 12 -3.19 -11.24 -10.12
N HIS A 13 -4.36 -11.22 -9.50
CA HIS A 13 -5.03 -9.98 -9.13
C HIS A 13 -4.28 -9.43 -7.92
N HIS A 14 -3.35 -8.53 -8.19
CA HIS A 14 -2.65 -7.81 -7.14
C HIS A 14 -3.60 -6.76 -6.58
N ASN A 15 -4.16 -7.03 -5.40
CA ASN A 15 -4.97 -6.04 -4.70
C ASN A 15 -4.05 -4.89 -4.27
N ALA A 16 -4.34 -3.67 -4.75
CA ALA A 16 -3.63 -2.47 -4.34
C ALA A 16 -4.60 -1.50 -3.66
N PHE A 17 -4.13 -0.85 -2.60
CA PHE A 17 -4.91 0.06 -1.77
C PHE A 17 -4.20 1.40 -1.66
N ILE A 18 -4.89 2.49 -1.93
CA ILE A 18 -4.36 3.83 -1.70
C ILE A 18 -4.51 4.15 -0.21
N ILE A 19 -3.46 4.68 0.41
CA ILE A 19 -3.47 5.14 1.80
C ILE A 19 -3.53 6.66 1.79
N GLU A 20 -4.60 7.22 2.34
CA GLU A 20 -4.79 8.65 2.49
C GLU A 20 -4.92 9.01 3.97
N VAL A 21 -4.19 10.04 4.39
CA VAL A 21 -4.15 10.50 5.78
C VAL A 21 -4.18 12.02 5.82
N ALA A 22 -5.04 12.59 6.66
CA ALA A 22 -5.24 14.03 6.80
C ALA A 22 -5.44 14.77 5.45
N GLY A 23 -6.20 14.16 4.54
CA GLY A 23 -6.48 14.74 3.21
C GLY A 23 -5.30 14.72 2.23
N ARG A 24 -4.25 13.94 2.52
CA ARG A 24 -3.08 13.77 1.64
C ARG A 24 -2.86 12.30 1.36
N SER A 25 -2.57 11.96 0.10
CA SER A 25 -2.15 10.61 -0.26
C SER A 25 -0.76 10.34 0.31
N ALA A 26 -0.63 9.34 1.18
CA ALA A 26 0.65 8.93 1.78
C ALA A 26 1.40 7.90 0.92
N GLY A 27 0.66 7.10 0.15
CA GLY A 27 1.24 6.07 -0.69
C GLY A 27 0.23 5.03 -1.15
N ILE A 28 0.74 4.00 -1.80
CA ILE A 28 -0.02 2.82 -2.21
C ILE A 28 0.52 1.59 -1.50
N VAL A 29 -0.37 0.68 -1.15
CA VAL A 29 -0.06 -0.60 -0.55
C VAL A 29 -0.43 -1.70 -1.54
N VAL A 30 0.53 -2.55 -1.89
CA VAL A 30 0.31 -3.68 -2.82
C VAL A 30 0.31 -4.98 -2.02
N ALA A 31 -0.72 -5.80 -2.21
CA ALA A 31 -0.80 -7.14 -1.65
C ALA A 31 0.15 -8.09 -2.41
N GLU A 32 1.07 -8.67 -1.66
CA GLU A 32 2.05 -9.66 -2.12
C GLU A 32 1.93 -10.94 -1.27
N ARG A 33 2.53 -12.06 -1.73
CA ARG A 33 2.44 -13.36 -1.04
C ARG A 33 2.84 -13.32 0.46
N GLY A 34 3.64 -12.35 0.88
CA GLY A 34 4.12 -12.20 2.26
C GLY A 34 3.39 -11.14 3.10
N GLY A 35 2.52 -10.32 2.51
CA GLY A 35 1.90 -9.19 3.19
C GLY A 35 1.61 -8.03 2.25
N PHE A 36 1.86 -6.82 2.74
CA PHE A 36 1.43 -5.58 2.12
C PHE A 36 2.61 -4.63 2.02
N THR A 37 3.14 -4.44 0.82
CA THR A 37 4.30 -3.59 0.57
C THR A 37 3.84 -2.16 0.33
N PHE A 38 4.34 -1.23 1.15
CA PHE A 38 4.01 0.18 1.04
C PHE A 38 4.98 0.89 0.09
N PHE A 39 4.46 1.72 -0.80
CA PHE A 39 5.23 2.59 -1.69
C PHE A 39 4.84 4.03 -1.39
N ALA A 40 5.83 4.85 -1.04
CA ALA A 40 5.59 6.24 -0.64
C ALA A 40 5.21 7.10 -1.85
N SER A 41 4.22 7.97 -1.67
CA SER A 41 3.85 8.98 -2.69
C SER A 41 4.73 10.24 -2.62
N ASP A 42 5.35 10.50 -1.47
CA ASP A 42 6.10 11.71 -1.16
C ASP A 42 7.25 11.43 -0.17
N TRP A 43 8.27 12.29 -0.16
CA TRP A 43 9.42 12.21 0.74
C TRP A 43 9.06 12.22 2.23
N THR A 44 7.88 12.73 2.57
CA THR A 44 7.32 12.69 3.91
C THR A 44 7.27 11.27 4.48
N PHE A 45 6.96 10.30 3.64
CA PHE A 45 6.77 8.90 4.01
C PHE A 45 7.94 8.01 3.58
N LYS A 46 9.09 8.60 3.24
CA LYS A 46 10.25 7.84 2.74
C LYS A 46 10.67 6.69 3.66
N ASP A 47 10.59 6.86 4.98
CA ASP A 47 10.94 5.81 5.95
C ASP A 47 9.96 4.62 5.96
N MET A 48 8.85 4.74 5.25
CA MET A 48 7.88 3.67 5.02
C MET A 48 8.02 3.03 3.64
N ASP A 49 8.84 3.58 2.74
CA ASP A 49 8.99 3.08 1.38
C ASP A 49 9.54 1.65 1.36
N ARG A 50 8.90 0.80 0.54
CA ARG A 50 9.13 -0.65 0.43
C ARG A 50 8.99 -1.44 1.72
N ARG A 51 8.42 -0.84 2.76
CA ARG A 51 8.25 -1.50 4.04
C ARG A 51 7.05 -2.45 3.97
N ILE A 52 7.25 -3.68 4.42
CA ILE A 52 6.23 -4.72 4.39
C ILE A 52 5.45 -4.68 5.70
N TYR A 53 4.12 -4.60 5.58
CA TYR A 53 3.18 -4.67 6.68
C TYR A 53 2.38 -5.96 6.61
N ARG A 54 1.99 -6.50 7.76
CA ARG A 54 1.14 -7.70 7.82
C ARG A 54 -0.31 -7.42 7.43
N ARG A 55 -0.76 -6.17 7.59
CA ARG A 55 -2.12 -5.69 7.33
C ARG A 55 -2.07 -4.24 6.82
N VAL A 56 -3.02 -3.86 5.99
CA VAL A 56 -3.18 -2.49 5.48
C VAL A 56 -3.34 -1.47 6.63
N ASP A 57 -4.13 -1.81 7.66
CA ASP A 57 -4.38 -0.95 8.84
C ASP A 57 -3.09 -0.51 9.55
N HIS A 58 -2.06 -1.37 9.54
CA HIS A 58 -0.78 -1.06 10.16
C HIS A 58 0.01 -0.02 9.35
N ALA A 59 -0.09 -0.09 8.02
CA ALA A 59 0.53 0.90 7.14
C ALA A 59 -0.15 2.27 7.31
N GLU A 60 -1.48 2.31 7.39
CA GLU A 60 -2.23 3.54 7.64
C GLU A 60 -1.86 4.16 9.00
N ARG A 61 -1.82 3.35 10.07
CA ARG A 61 -1.44 3.82 11.41
C ARG A 61 -0.01 4.38 11.43
N ALA A 62 0.92 3.75 10.69
CA ALA A 62 2.28 4.25 10.55
C ALA A 62 2.31 5.60 9.81
N ALA A 63 1.56 5.75 8.72
CA ALA A 63 1.46 7.01 7.98
C ALA A 63 0.90 8.14 8.85
N ARG A 64 -0.16 7.87 9.63
CA ARG A 64 -0.71 8.86 10.59
C ARG A 64 0.34 9.30 11.63
N ARG A 65 1.17 8.38 12.13
CA ARG A 65 2.26 8.70 13.08
C ARG A 65 3.35 9.57 12.46
N VAL A 66 3.73 9.29 11.22
CA VAL A 66 4.71 10.11 10.48
C VAL A 66 4.21 11.54 10.32
N LEU A 67 2.95 11.74 9.95
CA LEU A 67 2.37 13.09 9.87
C LEU A 67 2.29 13.77 11.24
N ALA A 68 1.86 13.06 12.28
CA ALA A 68 1.78 13.62 13.62
C ALA A 68 3.17 14.06 14.14
N ALA A 69 4.21 13.27 13.88
CA ALA A 69 5.58 13.60 14.27
C ALA A 69 6.14 14.82 13.53
N ARG A 70 5.69 15.10 12.30
CA ARG A 70 6.10 16.27 11.53
C ARG A 70 5.29 17.53 11.83
N GLY A 71 4.08 17.38 12.36
CA GLY A 71 3.22 18.50 12.77
C GLY A 71 3.40 18.91 14.23
N ALA A 72 4.10 18.11 15.04
CA ALA A 72 4.46 18.49 16.40
C ALA A 72 5.51 19.64 16.36
N PRO A 73 5.30 20.76 17.07
CA PRO A 73 6.35 21.75 17.24
C PRO A 73 7.52 21.12 18.01
N ALA A 74 8.74 21.42 17.56
CA ALA A 74 9.99 21.03 18.22
C ALA A 74 10.10 21.62 19.63
#